data_AF-A0A1J3J1B3-F1
#
_entry.id   AF-A0A1J3J1B3-F1
#
_cell.length_a   1.000
_cell.length_b   1.000
_cell.length_c   1.000
_cell.angle_alpha   90.00
_cell.angle_beta   90.00
_cell.angle_gamma   90.00
#
_symmetry.space_group_name_H-M   'P 1'
#
loop_
_entity.id
_entity.type
_entity.pdbx_description
1 polymer ?
#
loop_
_entity_poly.entity_id
_entity_poly.type
_entity_poly.pdbx_seq_one_letter_code
_entity_poly.pdbx_strand_id
1 'polypeptide(L)'
;TSVDSEAPSPKSLKREDYRGSVHIPPQIVALSELEFKKAFLLLSYIPGQSLAEVITTDKIIEWKDLPMVAYEAAVWDRLGQKFCSQTDRKASLEWDSGKTHYYQCHVASDGSYTFKGPLLEHTGTHLHKVLGDENVLTVKFADVQKNSPTYSNDRYSTYKRIAKNGIMVGLRSYQFFVFKDGGKQEKGVQCYFIRTDSTTSNDLENPYIFSGKTINEARMHFMHVHTLPSLAKYMARFSLILSKTKKLDVDMTGINFKEIDDINCRDQNNNDVLDKNGKPRIHSDGTGYIS
;
A
#
# COMPACT_ATOMS: atom_id res chain seq x y z
N THR A 1 12.23 14.38 15.52
CA THR A 1 13.17 14.86 14.49
C THR A 1 12.83 14.18 13.18
N SER A 2 12.59 15.02 12.17
CA SER A 2 12.02 14.70 10.86
C SER A 2 12.93 13.78 10.05
N VAL A 3 12.35 12.77 9.40
CA VAL A 3 13.06 11.84 8.49
C VAL A 3 13.34 12.52 7.13
N ASP A 4 12.73 13.68 6.86
CA ASP A 4 12.77 14.34 5.55
C ASP A 4 13.46 15.73 5.59
N SER A 5 14.27 16.02 6.61
CA SER A 5 14.94 17.33 6.74
C SER A 5 16.40 17.36 6.30
N GLU A 6 16.92 16.29 5.68
CA GLU A 6 18.21 16.36 5.00
C GLU A 6 18.01 16.68 3.51
N ALA A 7 18.52 17.84 3.10
CA ALA A 7 18.69 18.19 1.70
C ALA A 7 19.54 17.12 0.98
N PRO A 8 19.31 16.87 -0.33
CA PRO A 8 20.03 15.82 -1.04
C PRO A 8 21.51 16.19 -1.14
N SER A 9 22.35 15.48 -0.38
CA SER A 9 23.80 15.59 -0.51
C SER A 9 24.25 14.87 -1.78
N PRO A 10 24.88 15.56 -2.75
CA PRO A 10 25.41 14.92 -3.96
C PRO A 10 26.78 14.32 -3.64
N LYS A 11 26.81 13.26 -2.82
CA LYS A 11 28.01 12.43 -2.65
C LYS A 11 27.63 10.95 -2.58
N SER A 12 28.15 10.24 -3.57
CA SER A 12 28.27 8.78 -3.72
C SER A 12 26.97 7.98 -3.82
N LEU A 13 26.52 7.81 -5.07
CA LEU A 13 26.32 6.50 -5.66
C LEU A 13 27.53 5.59 -5.35
N LYS A 14 27.55 5.04 -4.14
CA LYS A 14 28.14 3.73 -3.91
C LYS A 14 26.98 2.87 -3.47
N ARG A 15 26.51 2.04 -4.41
CA ARG A 15 25.91 0.75 -4.07
C ARG A 15 26.86 0.13 -3.05
N GLU A 16 26.48 0.15 -1.77
CA GLU A 16 26.97 -0.88 -0.88
C GLU A 16 26.35 -2.15 -1.43
N ASP A 17 27.12 -2.81 -2.29
CA ASP A 17 27.05 -4.24 -2.51
C ASP A 17 27.20 -4.87 -1.13
N TYR A 18 26.08 -4.99 -0.40
CA TYR A 18 25.86 -6.04 0.58
C TYR A 18 25.77 -7.37 -0.19
N ARG A 19 26.84 -7.70 -0.91
CA ARG A 19 27.14 -9.02 -1.49
C ARG A 19 27.86 -9.86 -0.43
N GLY A 20 27.42 -9.77 0.82
CA GLY A 20 27.41 -10.98 1.64
C GLY A 20 26.36 -11.87 1.00
N SER A 21 26.72 -13.10 0.63
CA SER A 21 25.76 -14.09 0.15
C SER A 21 24.68 -14.28 1.23
N VAL A 22 23.62 -13.45 1.19
CA VAL A 22 22.43 -13.68 1.99
C VAL A 22 21.85 -14.96 1.43
N HIS A 23 22.07 -16.05 2.15
CA HIS A 23 21.48 -17.33 1.78
C HIS A 23 19.97 -17.17 1.86
N ILE A 24 19.34 -16.97 0.71
CA ILE A 24 17.88 -16.89 0.60
C ILE A 24 17.35 -18.31 0.84
N PRO A 25 16.46 -18.53 1.83
CA PRO A 25 15.91 -19.85 2.07
C PRO A 25 15.21 -20.39 0.81
N PRO A 26 15.42 -21.65 0.43
CA PRO A 26 14.81 -22.24 -0.77
C PRO A 26 13.29 -22.12 -0.82
N GLN A 27 12.63 -22.15 0.34
CA GLN A 27 11.18 -21.97 0.45
C GLN A 27 10.74 -20.56 0.04
N ILE A 28 11.54 -19.54 0.31
CA ILE A 28 11.26 -18.15 -0.09
C ILE A 28 11.43 -18.00 -1.61
N VAL A 29 12.42 -18.68 -2.20
CA VAL A 29 12.60 -18.74 -3.65
C VAL A 29 11.39 -19.41 -4.30
N ALA A 30 11.00 -20.60 -3.85
CA ALA A 30 9.84 -21.31 -4.39
C ALA A 30 8.53 -20.51 -4.20
N LEU A 31 8.37 -19.81 -3.06
CA LEU A 31 7.24 -18.93 -2.84
C LEU A 31 7.19 -17.78 -3.87
N SER A 32 8.35 -17.22 -4.23
CA SER A 32 8.45 -16.12 -5.20
C SER A 32 8.11 -16.51 -6.64
N GLU A 33 8.19 -17.80 -6.97
CA GLU A 33 7.80 -18.32 -8.28
C GLU A 33 6.29 -18.52 -8.43
N LEU A 34 5.53 -18.49 -7.34
CA LEU A 34 4.08 -18.56 -7.39
C LEU A 34 3.48 -17.25 -7.92
N GLU A 35 2.28 -17.34 -8.47
CA GLU A 35 1.43 -16.15 -8.63
C GLU A 35 1.30 -15.42 -7.29
N PHE A 36 1.38 -14.09 -7.28
CA PHE A 36 1.42 -13.33 -6.04
C PHE A 36 0.22 -13.60 -5.11
N LYS A 37 -0.98 -13.78 -5.68
CA LYS A 37 -2.18 -14.12 -4.92
C LYS A 37 -2.05 -15.46 -4.17
N LYS A 38 -1.39 -16.46 -4.78
CA LYS A 38 -1.10 -17.77 -4.18
C LYS A 38 -0.08 -17.63 -3.05
N ALA A 39 1.04 -16.96 -3.32
CA ALA A 39 2.08 -16.70 -2.33
C ALA A 39 1.52 -15.97 -1.10
N PHE A 40 0.73 -14.93 -1.32
CA PHE A 40 0.15 -14.13 -0.24
C PHE A 40 -0.91 -14.91 0.57
N LEU A 41 -1.74 -15.73 -0.10
CA LEU A 41 -2.70 -16.59 0.56
C LEU A 41 -2.00 -17.58 1.50
N LEU A 42 -0.93 -18.23 1.02
CA LEU A 42 -0.14 -19.16 1.82
C LEU A 42 0.38 -18.46 3.08
N LEU A 43 1.03 -17.30 2.93
CA LEU A 43 1.54 -16.51 4.05
C LEU A 43 0.44 -16.07 5.02
N SER A 44 -0.77 -15.83 4.53
CA SER A 44 -1.93 -15.47 5.35
C SER A 44 -2.49 -16.66 6.15
N TYR A 45 -2.20 -17.91 5.74
CA TYR A 45 -2.62 -19.13 6.44
C TYR A 45 -1.60 -19.66 7.44
N ILE A 46 -0.47 -18.97 7.61
CA ILE A 46 0.57 -19.30 8.59
C ILE A 46 0.96 -18.09 9.44
N PRO A 47 0.00 -17.37 10.04
CA PRO A 47 0.26 -16.11 10.74
C PRO A 47 1.33 -16.27 11.83
N GLY A 48 2.40 -15.48 11.71
CA GLY A 48 3.50 -15.45 12.68
C GLY A 48 4.43 -16.67 12.63
N GLN A 49 4.23 -17.60 11.69
CA GLN A 49 5.08 -18.78 11.53
C GLN A 49 6.18 -18.54 10.49
N SER A 50 7.33 -19.19 10.68
CA SER A 50 8.37 -19.25 9.66
C SER A 50 7.97 -20.21 8.54
N LEU A 51 8.07 -19.77 7.29
CA LEU A 51 7.76 -20.60 6.12
C LEU A 51 8.57 -21.91 6.12
N ALA A 52 9.85 -21.84 6.50
CA ALA A 52 10.75 -22.98 6.52
C ALA A 52 10.39 -24.03 7.59
N GLU A 53 9.65 -23.66 8.63
CA GLU A 53 9.26 -24.55 9.73
C GLU A 53 7.97 -25.32 9.42
N VAL A 54 7.13 -24.80 8.50
CA VAL A 54 5.77 -25.31 8.29
C VAL A 54 5.55 -25.99 6.94
N ILE A 55 6.42 -25.75 5.96
CA ILE A 55 6.30 -26.33 4.61
C ILE A 55 7.66 -26.56 3.94
N THR A 56 7.74 -27.60 3.12
CA THR A 56 8.93 -27.92 2.32
C THR A 56 8.86 -27.24 0.95
N THR A 57 10.03 -27.00 0.36
CA THR A 57 10.17 -26.44 -1.00
C THR A 57 9.40 -27.26 -2.04
N ASP A 58 9.56 -28.59 -2.03
CA ASP A 58 8.90 -29.47 -2.99
C ASP A 58 7.39 -29.35 -2.96
N LYS A 59 6.81 -29.14 -1.76
CA LYS A 59 5.36 -29.00 -1.61
C LYS A 59 4.86 -27.67 -2.19
N ILE A 60 5.63 -26.59 -2.06
CA ILE A 60 5.31 -25.30 -2.69
C ILE A 60 5.32 -25.45 -4.22
N ILE A 61 6.33 -26.14 -4.76
CA ILE A 61 6.47 -26.39 -6.20
C ILE A 61 5.32 -27.26 -6.72
N GLU A 62 4.97 -28.33 -6.01
CA GLU A 62 3.84 -29.22 -6.37
C GLU A 62 2.52 -28.46 -6.49
N TRP A 63 2.31 -27.42 -5.67
CA TRP A 63 1.08 -26.62 -5.70
C TRP A 63 1.10 -25.49 -6.71
N LYS A 64 2.26 -25.18 -7.33
CA LYS A 64 2.43 -24.01 -8.21
C LYS A 64 1.37 -23.93 -9.30
N ASP A 65 1.13 -25.06 -9.96
CA ASP A 65 0.26 -25.15 -11.13
C ASP A 65 -1.20 -25.48 -10.78
N LEU A 66 -1.54 -25.62 -9.49
CA LEU A 66 -2.93 -25.86 -9.09
C LEU A 66 -3.81 -24.65 -9.43
N PRO A 67 -5.04 -24.87 -9.95
CA PRO A 67 -6.04 -23.82 -10.03
C PRO A 67 -6.31 -23.21 -8.66
N MET A 68 -6.64 -21.92 -8.60
CA MET A 68 -6.69 -21.18 -7.33
C MET A 68 -7.61 -21.81 -6.26
N VAL A 69 -8.74 -22.41 -6.67
CA VAL A 69 -9.66 -23.13 -5.76
C VAL A 69 -9.00 -24.38 -5.17
N ALA A 70 -8.33 -25.19 -6.01
CA ALA A 70 -7.63 -26.39 -5.56
C ALA A 70 -6.39 -26.02 -4.71
N TYR A 71 -5.72 -24.94 -5.08
CA TYR A 71 -4.60 -24.37 -4.33
C TYR A 71 -5.06 -23.95 -2.92
N GLU A 72 -6.12 -23.15 -2.79
CA GLU A 72 -6.65 -22.75 -1.46
C GLU A 72 -6.98 -23.96 -0.60
N ALA A 73 -7.67 -24.95 -1.16
CA ALA A 73 -8.05 -26.15 -0.43
C ALA A 73 -6.81 -26.90 0.09
N ALA A 74 -5.80 -27.09 -0.76
CA ALA A 74 -4.55 -27.75 -0.39
C ALA A 74 -3.78 -27.00 0.71
N VAL A 75 -3.66 -25.67 0.60
CA VAL A 75 -3.01 -24.83 1.61
C VAL A 75 -3.81 -24.83 2.92
N TRP A 76 -5.14 -24.75 2.85
CA TRP A 76 -6.01 -24.78 4.02
C TRP A 76 -5.85 -26.12 4.77
N ASP A 77 -6.01 -27.24 4.08
CA ASP A 77 -5.98 -28.57 4.71
C ASP A 77 -4.61 -28.89 5.30
N ARG A 78 -3.53 -28.42 4.67
CA ARG A 78 -2.17 -28.68 5.15
C ARG A 78 -1.72 -27.74 6.27
N LEU A 79 -2.07 -26.45 6.15
CA LEU A 79 -1.55 -25.36 6.98
C LEU A 79 -2.67 -24.62 7.70
N GLY A 80 -3.65 -24.07 6.96
CA GLY A 80 -4.68 -23.18 7.50
C GLY A 80 -5.46 -23.76 8.68
N GLN A 81 -5.85 -25.04 8.63
CA GLN A 81 -6.56 -25.73 9.72
C GLN A 81 -5.79 -25.74 11.06
N LYS A 82 -4.46 -25.59 11.03
CA LYS A 82 -3.60 -25.64 12.22
C LYS A 82 -3.36 -24.26 12.84
N PHE A 83 -3.31 -23.22 12.02
CA PHE A 83 -2.85 -21.89 12.43
C PHE A 83 -3.93 -20.81 12.34
N CYS A 84 -5.05 -21.08 11.68
CA CYS A 84 -6.12 -20.12 11.44
C CYS A 84 -7.47 -20.63 11.96
N SER A 85 -8.35 -19.68 12.29
CA SER A 85 -9.74 -20.01 12.60
C SER A 85 -10.52 -20.33 11.32
N GLN A 86 -11.57 -21.15 11.42
CA GLN A 86 -12.45 -21.43 10.28
C GLN A 86 -13.03 -20.16 9.64
N THR A 87 -13.23 -19.10 10.44
CA THR A 87 -13.71 -17.79 9.96
C THR A 87 -12.68 -17.03 9.11
N ASP A 88 -11.40 -17.39 9.19
CA ASP A 88 -10.36 -16.77 8.37
C ASP A 88 -10.21 -17.42 6.99
N ARG A 89 -10.76 -18.63 6.80
CA ARG A 89 -10.72 -19.38 5.53
C ARG A 89 -11.29 -18.56 4.36
N LYS A 90 -10.73 -18.75 3.16
CA LYS A 90 -11.05 -17.98 1.94
C LYS A 90 -11.61 -18.85 0.80
N ALA A 91 -12.12 -20.03 1.12
CA ALA A 91 -12.67 -20.99 0.14
C ALA A 91 -13.75 -20.43 -0.80
N SER A 92 -14.51 -19.42 -0.37
CA SER A 92 -15.60 -18.82 -1.15
C SER A 92 -15.21 -17.57 -1.95
N LEU A 93 -13.91 -17.28 -2.07
CA LEU A 93 -13.47 -16.10 -2.81
C LEU A 93 -13.65 -16.31 -4.33
N GLU A 94 -14.31 -15.37 -5.01
CA GLU A 94 -14.37 -15.35 -6.47
C GLU A 94 -13.05 -14.84 -7.05
N TRP A 95 -12.03 -15.71 -7.03
CA TRP A 95 -10.64 -15.39 -7.36
C TRP A 95 -10.42 -14.66 -8.69
N ASP A 96 -11.28 -14.89 -9.67
CA ASP A 96 -11.15 -14.36 -11.03
C ASP A 96 -12.32 -13.44 -11.41
N SER A 97 -12.98 -12.83 -10.42
CA SER A 97 -14.12 -11.90 -10.63
C SER A 97 -13.75 -10.54 -11.24
N GLY A 98 -12.47 -10.27 -11.49
CA GLY A 98 -11.96 -8.96 -11.89
C GLY A 98 -12.07 -7.87 -10.80
N LYS A 99 -12.50 -8.24 -9.59
CA LYS A 99 -12.55 -7.36 -8.42
C LYS A 99 -11.12 -7.10 -7.92
N THR A 100 -10.97 -5.96 -7.23
CA THR A 100 -9.68 -5.57 -6.66
C THR A 100 -9.32 -6.46 -5.48
N HIS A 101 -8.12 -7.02 -5.51
CA HIS A 101 -7.53 -7.79 -4.42
C HIS A 101 -6.76 -6.85 -3.48
N TYR A 102 -7.18 -6.78 -2.23
CA TYR A 102 -6.47 -6.05 -1.18
C TYR A 102 -5.59 -6.99 -0.37
N TYR A 103 -4.31 -6.65 -0.29
CA TYR A 103 -3.31 -7.34 0.51
C TYR A 103 -3.05 -6.54 1.79
N GLN A 104 -3.26 -7.16 2.95
CA GLN A 104 -3.10 -6.49 4.24
C GLN A 104 -1.96 -7.09 5.06
N CYS A 105 -1.25 -6.22 5.76
CA CYS A 105 -0.21 -6.56 6.72
C CYS A 105 -0.54 -5.89 8.05
N HIS A 106 -0.50 -6.66 9.13
CA HIS A 106 -0.66 -6.15 10.49
C HIS A 106 0.67 -6.21 11.21
N VAL A 107 1.15 -5.06 11.68
CA VAL A 107 2.43 -4.92 12.37
C VAL A 107 2.17 -4.79 13.87
N ALA A 108 2.71 -5.71 14.66
CA ALA A 108 2.67 -5.68 16.11
C ALA A 108 3.71 -4.72 16.70
N SER A 109 3.58 -4.38 17.99
CA SER A 109 4.46 -3.38 18.64
C SER A 109 5.93 -3.80 18.72
N ASP A 110 6.23 -5.10 18.67
CA ASP A 110 7.58 -5.64 18.60
C ASP A 110 8.18 -5.61 17.18
N GLY A 111 7.37 -5.29 16.17
CA GLY A 111 7.75 -5.20 14.77
C GLY A 111 7.58 -6.49 13.98
N SER A 112 7.13 -7.57 14.63
CA SER A 112 6.61 -8.72 13.92
C SER A 112 5.38 -8.33 13.11
N TYR A 113 5.13 -9.05 12.02
CA TYR A 113 3.95 -8.79 11.20
C TYR A 113 3.32 -10.07 10.67
N THR A 114 2.01 -10.00 10.47
CA THR A 114 1.21 -11.06 9.89
C THR A 114 0.48 -10.55 8.65
N PHE A 115 0.14 -11.45 7.75
CA PHE A 115 -0.57 -11.13 6.53
C PHE A 115 -2.04 -11.54 6.64
N LYS A 116 -2.91 -10.74 6.03
CA LYS A 116 -4.34 -11.01 5.93
C LYS A 116 -4.81 -10.73 4.52
N GLY A 117 -5.38 -11.75 3.89
CA GLY A 117 -5.96 -11.66 2.57
C GLY A 117 -5.48 -12.79 1.64
N PRO A 118 -5.57 -12.58 0.33
CA PRO A 118 -6.19 -11.42 -0.33
C PRO A 118 -7.67 -11.24 0.06
N LEU A 119 -8.13 -10.00 0.09
CA LEU A 119 -9.52 -9.62 0.34
C LEU A 119 -10.11 -9.03 -0.93
N LEU A 120 -11.32 -9.46 -1.33
CA LEU A 120 -11.99 -8.88 -2.48
C LEU A 120 -12.78 -7.64 -2.11
N GLU A 121 -12.58 -6.59 -2.89
CA GLU A 121 -13.31 -5.33 -2.77
C GLU A 121 -13.94 -4.97 -4.11
N HIS A 122 -15.19 -4.49 -4.07
CA HIS A 122 -15.93 -4.12 -5.28
C HIS A 122 -15.34 -2.93 -6.03
N THR A 123 -14.51 -2.13 -5.36
CA THR A 123 -13.90 -0.92 -5.92
C THR A 123 -12.49 -0.76 -5.38
N GLY A 124 -11.52 -0.66 -6.28
CA GLY A 124 -10.15 -0.26 -5.96
C GLY A 124 -9.96 1.25 -5.87
N THR A 125 -8.85 1.65 -5.26
CA THR A 125 -8.39 3.04 -5.27
C THR A 125 -7.72 3.38 -6.60
N HIS A 126 -7.44 4.67 -6.85
CA HIS A 126 -6.65 5.04 -8.03
C HIS A 126 -5.23 4.46 -7.96
N LEU A 127 -4.65 4.36 -6.76
CA LEU A 127 -3.35 3.72 -6.52
C LEU A 127 -3.31 2.27 -7.03
N HIS A 128 -4.29 1.44 -6.66
CA HIS A 128 -4.36 0.03 -7.13
C HIS A 128 -4.55 -0.03 -8.65
N LYS A 129 -5.42 0.81 -9.22
CA LYS A 129 -5.68 0.83 -10.67
C LYS A 129 -4.45 1.18 -11.50
N VAL A 130 -3.56 2.03 -10.98
CA VAL A 130 -2.33 2.42 -11.68
C VAL A 130 -1.26 1.36 -11.48
N LEU A 131 -1.07 0.87 -10.25
CA LEU A 131 0.06 0.01 -9.93
C LEU A 131 -0.18 -1.47 -10.14
N GLY A 132 -1.43 -1.92 -10.20
CA GLY A 132 -1.78 -3.32 -10.03
C GLY A 132 -1.90 -3.67 -8.55
N ASP A 133 -2.83 -4.58 -8.25
CA ASP A 133 -3.20 -4.96 -6.89
C ASP A 133 -2.01 -5.53 -6.12
N GLU A 134 -1.21 -6.36 -6.77
CA GLU A 134 -0.04 -7.01 -6.21
C GLU A 134 1.13 -6.06 -5.91
N ASN A 135 1.02 -4.77 -6.26
CA ASN A 135 2.07 -3.79 -6.00
C ASN A 135 1.69 -2.82 -4.88
N VAL A 136 0.57 -3.06 -4.19
CA VAL A 136 0.08 -2.25 -3.07
C VAL A 136 -0.17 -3.14 -1.84
N LEU A 137 0.49 -2.80 -0.73
CA LEU A 137 0.31 -3.44 0.57
C LEU A 137 -0.31 -2.45 1.56
N THR A 138 -1.47 -2.78 2.09
CA THR A 138 -2.11 -2.02 3.16
C THR A 138 -1.54 -2.44 4.50
N VAL A 139 -1.05 -1.51 5.31
CA VAL A 139 -0.39 -1.81 6.58
C VAL A 139 -1.15 -1.14 7.72
N LYS A 140 -1.51 -1.93 8.74
CA LYS A 140 -2.07 -1.43 10.01
C LYS A 140 -1.08 -1.72 11.12
N PHE A 141 -0.75 -0.69 11.90
CA PHE A 141 0.12 -0.79 13.05
C PHE A 141 -0.72 -0.96 14.32
N ALA A 142 -0.30 -1.85 15.21
CA ALA A 142 -0.94 -2.02 16.51
C ALA A 142 -0.78 -0.76 17.37
N ASP A 143 -1.76 -0.50 18.23
CA ASP A 143 -1.68 0.58 19.21
C ASP A 143 -0.53 0.29 20.20
N VAL A 144 0.39 1.25 20.34
CA VAL A 144 1.48 1.13 21.31
C VAL A 144 0.92 1.49 22.69
N GLN A 145 1.01 0.56 23.64
CA GLN A 145 0.48 0.76 24.99
C GLN A 145 1.11 2.00 25.65
N LYS A 146 0.25 2.91 26.13
CA LYS A 146 0.69 4.18 26.74
C LYS A 146 1.46 4.01 28.06
N ASN A 147 1.35 2.85 28.70
CA ASN A 147 1.83 2.59 30.08
C ASN A 147 2.98 1.58 30.16
N SER A 148 3.65 1.28 29.04
CA SER A 148 4.80 0.39 29.06
C SER A 148 5.96 1.01 29.88
N PRO A 149 6.51 0.31 30.89
CA PRO A 149 7.59 0.81 31.74
C PRO A 149 8.98 0.73 31.05
N THR A 150 9.04 0.32 29.78
CA THR A 150 10.30 0.24 29.05
C THR A 150 10.82 1.63 28.71
N TYR A 151 12.04 1.89 29.20
CA TYR A 151 12.92 3.05 29.02
C TYR A 151 13.32 3.33 27.55
N SER A 152 12.44 3.14 26.59
CA SER A 152 12.65 3.57 25.21
C SER A 152 12.16 5.01 25.05
N ASN A 153 13.09 5.93 24.78
CA ASN A 153 12.78 7.33 24.45
C ASN A 153 11.94 7.48 23.17
N ASP A 154 11.77 6.42 22.38
CA ASP A 154 10.97 6.42 21.16
C ASP A 154 10.10 5.16 21.06
N ARG A 155 8.88 5.27 21.61
CA ARG A 155 7.84 4.23 21.59
C ARG A 155 7.48 3.73 20.18
N TYR A 156 7.82 4.49 19.15
CA TYR A 156 7.55 4.17 17.74
C TYR A 156 8.82 3.86 16.94
N SER A 157 9.97 3.67 17.58
CA SER A 157 11.24 3.36 16.92
C SER A 157 11.14 2.15 15.99
N THR A 158 10.46 1.09 16.42
CA THR A 158 10.18 -0.09 15.60
C THR A 158 9.39 0.26 14.34
N TYR A 159 8.34 1.06 14.45
CA TYR A 159 7.49 1.44 13.31
C TYR A 159 8.23 2.37 12.36
N LYS A 160 9.06 3.29 12.88
CA LYS A 160 9.95 4.12 12.06
C LYS A 160 10.94 3.28 11.27
N ARG A 161 11.51 2.24 11.90
CA ARG A 161 12.40 1.30 11.21
C ARG A 161 11.68 0.56 10.10
N ILE A 162 10.44 0.10 10.32
CA ILE A 162 9.64 -0.57 9.29
C ILE A 162 9.27 0.40 8.16
N ALA A 163 8.86 1.63 8.47
CA ALA A 163 8.55 2.63 7.46
C ALA A 163 9.78 2.98 6.60
N LYS A 164 10.97 3.01 7.21
CA LYS A 164 12.25 3.28 6.53
C LYS A 164 12.73 2.09 5.69
N ASN A 165 12.71 0.88 6.25
CA ASN A 165 13.31 -0.30 5.63
C ASN A 165 12.35 -1.04 4.69
N GLY A 166 11.05 -0.85 4.90
CA GLY A 166 10.01 -1.58 4.18
C GLY A 166 9.65 -2.94 4.81
N ILE A 167 8.75 -3.63 4.13
CA ILE A 167 8.22 -4.96 4.47
C ILE A 167 8.52 -5.88 3.30
N MET A 168 9.06 -7.05 3.59
CA MET A 168 9.31 -8.08 2.59
C MET A 168 8.10 -9.01 2.49
N VAL A 169 7.65 -9.25 1.27
CA VAL A 169 6.68 -10.31 0.96
C VAL A 169 7.35 -11.25 -0.04
N GLY A 170 7.87 -12.37 0.47
CA GLY A 170 8.81 -13.20 -0.29
C GLY A 170 10.04 -12.39 -0.69
N LEU A 171 10.29 -12.29 -2.01
CA LEU A 171 11.40 -11.53 -2.60
C LEU A 171 11.01 -10.13 -3.09
N ARG A 172 9.81 -9.64 -2.76
CA ARG A 172 9.34 -8.30 -3.11
C ARG A 172 9.43 -7.38 -1.90
N SER A 173 10.00 -6.19 -2.10
CA SER A 173 10.15 -5.16 -1.06
C SER A 173 9.08 -4.09 -1.23
N TYR A 174 8.32 -3.87 -0.16
CA TYR A 174 7.28 -2.85 -0.07
C TYR A 174 7.73 -1.73 0.85
N GLN A 175 7.78 -0.51 0.35
CA GLN A 175 8.20 0.67 1.11
C GLN A 175 7.02 1.60 1.40
N PHE A 176 7.11 2.31 2.53
CA PHE A 176 6.06 3.22 2.95
C PHE A 176 5.83 4.32 1.91
N PHE A 177 4.57 4.42 1.45
CA PHE A 177 4.18 5.38 0.43
C PHE A 177 3.40 6.53 1.01
N VAL A 178 2.30 6.25 1.70
CA VAL A 178 1.41 7.27 2.27
C VAL A 178 0.51 6.69 3.35
N PHE A 179 -0.16 7.53 4.11
CA PHE A 179 -1.13 7.11 5.11
C PHE A 179 -2.45 7.86 4.94
N LYS A 180 -3.51 7.26 5.49
CA LYS A 180 -4.84 7.85 5.57
C LYS A 180 -5.38 7.60 6.98
N ASP A 181 -5.99 8.62 7.56
CA ASP A 181 -6.74 8.45 8.82
C ASP A 181 -7.89 7.47 8.58
N GLY A 182 -8.03 6.50 9.48
CA GLY A 182 -9.16 5.59 9.47
C GLY A 182 -10.46 6.38 9.55
N GLY A 183 -11.39 6.07 8.64
CA GLY A 183 -12.72 6.67 8.67
C GLY A 183 -13.47 6.27 9.95
N LYS A 184 -14.69 6.79 10.15
CA LYS A 184 -15.53 6.49 11.34
C LYS A 184 -15.69 4.99 11.66
N GLN A 185 -15.51 4.10 10.69
CA GLN A 185 -15.62 2.64 10.84
C GLN A 185 -14.28 1.93 11.10
N GLU A 186 -13.14 2.53 10.78
CA GLU A 186 -11.82 1.93 11.00
C GLU A 186 -11.07 2.72 12.08
N LYS A 187 -10.83 2.10 13.25
CA LYS A 187 -9.99 2.71 14.28
C LYS A 187 -8.52 2.62 13.86
N GLY A 188 -7.82 3.75 13.89
CA GLY A 188 -6.38 3.82 13.64
C GLY A 188 -6.01 4.39 12.26
N VAL A 189 -4.72 4.51 12.00
CA VAL A 189 -4.17 5.01 10.72
C VAL A 189 -3.93 3.82 9.79
N GLN A 190 -4.44 3.92 8.56
CA GLN A 190 -4.16 2.95 7.50
C GLN A 190 -2.99 3.46 6.66
N CYS A 191 -1.90 2.71 6.65
CA CYS A 191 -0.74 3.01 5.82
C CYS A 191 -0.79 2.23 4.51
N TYR A 192 -0.25 2.80 3.46
CA TYR A 192 -0.09 2.19 2.14
C TYR A 192 1.39 2.10 1.85
N PHE A 193 1.83 0.90 1.54
CA PHE A 193 3.17 0.60 1.09
C PHE A 193 3.08 0.16 -0.37
N ILE A 194 4.06 0.56 -1.18
CA ILE A 194 4.14 0.17 -2.59
C ILE A 194 5.35 -0.69 -2.81
N ARG A 195 5.27 -1.60 -3.78
CA ARG A 195 6.43 -2.36 -4.22
C ARG A 195 7.44 -1.45 -4.90
N THR A 196 8.66 -1.42 -4.36
CA THR A 196 9.77 -0.61 -4.90
C THR A 196 10.90 -1.48 -5.43
N ASP A 197 11.10 -2.67 -4.86
CA ASP A 197 12.17 -3.58 -5.26
C ASP A 197 11.68 -5.04 -5.38
N SER A 198 12.38 -5.84 -6.17
CA SER A 198 12.21 -7.29 -6.20
C SER A 198 13.43 -8.01 -6.74
N THR A 199 13.78 -9.13 -6.10
CA THR A 199 14.84 -10.04 -6.56
C THR A 199 14.29 -11.33 -7.18
N THR A 200 12.99 -11.43 -7.44
CA THR A 200 12.37 -12.57 -8.14
C THR A 200 12.78 -12.58 -9.62
N SER A 201 13.10 -13.74 -10.19
CA SER A 201 13.43 -13.88 -11.61
C SER A 201 12.33 -13.34 -12.53
N ASN A 202 11.07 -13.76 -12.31
CA ASN A 202 9.90 -13.32 -13.08
C ASN A 202 9.73 -11.80 -13.12
N ASP A 203 10.12 -11.13 -12.03
CA ASP A 203 9.98 -9.69 -11.83
C ASP A 203 11.16 -8.89 -12.43
N LEU A 204 12.31 -9.53 -12.60
CA LEU A 204 13.48 -8.95 -13.27
C LEU A 204 13.32 -8.96 -14.80
N GLU A 205 12.61 -9.97 -15.33
CA GLU A 205 12.29 -10.06 -16.76
C GLU A 205 11.20 -9.06 -17.18
N ASN A 206 10.27 -8.73 -16.28
CA ASN A 206 9.17 -7.81 -16.53
C ASN A 206 9.17 -6.65 -15.52
N PRO A 207 9.79 -5.50 -15.86
CA PRO A 207 9.86 -4.36 -14.97
C PRO A 207 8.47 -3.82 -14.63
N TYR A 208 8.20 -3.61 -13.34
CA TYR A 208 6.99 -2.95 -12.85
C TYR A 208 7.20 -1.42 -12.80
N ILE A 209 6.09 -0.67 -12.72
CA ILE A 209 6.03 0.80 -12.93
C ILE A 209 7.05 1.60 -12.10
N PHE A 210 7.38 1.12 -10.90
CA PHE A 210 8.27 1.78 -9.95
C PHE A 210 9.57 1.02 -9.68
N SER A 211 9.93 0.06 -10.53
CA SER A 211 11.25 -0.59 -10.46
C SER A 211 12.36 0.47 -10.54
N GLY A 212 13.27 0.45 -9.56
CA GLY A 212 14.40 1.37 -9.48
C GLY A 212 14.07 2.82 -9.13
N LYS A 213 12.80 3.16 -8.83
CA LYS A 213 12.40 4.52 -8.46
C LYS A 213 12.48 4.72 -6.94
N THR A 214 12.87 5.92 -6.54
CA THR A 214 12.73 6.38 -5.16
C THR A 214 11.25 6.59 -4.81
N ILE A 215 10.91 6.57 -3.51
CA ILE A 215 9.55 6.90 -3.05
C ILE A 215 9.14 8.32 -3.50
N ASN A 216 10.07 9.27 -3.56
CA ASN A 216 9.76 10.61 -4.04
C ASN A 216 9.35 10.61 -5.53
N GLU A 217 10.10 9.91 -6.39
CA GLU A 217 9.74 9.77 -7.81
C GLU A 217 8.42 9.02 -8.01
N ALA A 218 8.17 7.97 -7.21
CA ALA A 218 6.90 7.27 -7.22
C ALA A 218 5.73 8.19 -6.83
N ARG A 219 5.92 9.06 -5.83
CA ARG A 219 4.92 10.05 -5.43
C ARG A 219 4.69 11.12 -6.51
N MET A 220 5.75 11.56 -7.18
CA MET A 220 5.66 12.51 -8.31
C MET A 220 4.91 11.95 -9.52
N HIS A 221 4.82 10.62 -9.66
CA HIS A 221 4.04 9.98 -10.72
C HIS A 221 2.52 10.25 -10.60
N PHE A 222 2.01 10.45 -9.39
CA PHE A 222 0.59 10.72 -9.17
C PHE A 222 0.25 12.21 -9.16
N MET A 223 1.19 13.04 -8.72
CA MET A 223 0.93 14.46 -8.52
C MET A 223 2.23 15.27 -8.42
N HIS A 224 2.24 16.49 -8.96
CA HIS A 224 3.34 17.44 -8.86
C HIS A 224 3.36 18.17 -7.51
N VAL A 225 3.29 17.40 -6.43
CA VAL A 225 3.14 17.88 -5.05
C VAL A 225 4.35 18.60 -4.48
N HIS A 226 5.49 18.55 -5.15
CA HIS A 226 6.68 19.34 -4.81
C HIS A 226 6.43 20.86 -4.89
N THR A 227 5.32 21.28 -5.50
CA THR A 227 4.87 22.68 -5.59
C THR A 227 4.03 23.14 -4.38
N LEU A 228 3.67 22.24 -3.45
CA LEU A 228 2.83 22.58 -2.29
C LEU A 228 3.66 23.15 -1.13
N PRO A 229 3.10 24.09 -0.34
CA PRO A 229 3.87 24.84 0.65
C PRO A 229 4.12 24.07 1.96
N SER A 230 3.58 22.87 2.13
CA SER A 230 3.84 22.06 3.33
C SER A 230 3.61 20.55 3.12
N LEU A 231 4.30 19.74 3.91
CA LEU A 231 4.15 18.27 3.94
C LEU A 231 2.73 17.83 4.36
N ALA A 232 2.05 18.60 5.22
CA ALA A 232 0.68 18.30 5.60
C ALA A 232 -0.27 18.43 4.39
N LYS A 233 -0.13 19.51 3.60
CA LYS A 233 -0.92 19.70 2.37
C LYS A 233 -0.56 18.67 1.31
N TYR A 234 0.72 18.32 1.22
CA TYR A 234 1.22 17.22 0.40
C TYR A 234 0.49 15.90 0.72
N MET A 235 0.53 15.45 1.97
CA MET A 235 -0.07 14.19 2.39
C MET A 235 -1.60 14.21 2.25
N ALA A 236 -2.24 15.35 2.52
CA ALA A 236 -3.68 15.51 2.35
C ALA A 236 -4.13 15.28 0.89
N ARG A 237 -3.34 15.70 -0.11
CA ARG A 237 -3.68 15.47 -1.53
C ARG A 237 -3.59 14.01 -1.93
N PHE A 238 -2.68 13.24 -1.33
CA PHE A 238 -2.61 11.79 -1.58
C PHE A 238 -3.87 11.04 -1.15
N SER A 239 -4.68 11.59 -0.23
CA SER A 239 -5.98 10.99 0.09
C SER A 239 -6.88 10.80 -1.14
N LEU A 240 -6.73 11.65 -2.16
CA LEU A 240 -7.49 11.58 -3.41
C LEU A 240 -7.24 10.27 -4.17
N ILE A 241 -5.98 9.83 -4.25
CA ILE A 241 -5.63 8.60 -4.97
C ILE A 241 -5.94 7.33 -4.16
N LEU A 242 -6.26 7.49 -2.87
CA LEU A 242 -6.67 6.43 -1.93
C LEU A 242 -8.19 6.34 -1.80
N SER A 243 -8.94 7.22 -2.45
CA SER A 243 -10.40 7.13 -2.48
C SER A 243 -10.83 5.96 -3.37
N LYS A 244 -11.73 5.12 -2.83
CA LYS A 244 -12.40 4.06 -3.58
C LYS A 244 -13.35 4.73 -4.58
N THR A 245 -13.14 4.47 -5.87
CA THR A 245 -13.88 5.14 -6.96
C THR A 245 -14.26 4.15 -8.04
N LYS A 246 -15.31 4.44 -8.81
CA LYS A 246 -15.53 3.86 -10.14
C LYS A 246 -15.06 4.88 -11.18
N LYS A 247 -14.36 4.42 -12.22
CA LYS A 247 -13.91 5.29 -13.31
C LYS A 247 -14.86 5.09 -14.49
N LEU A 248 -15.17 6.18 -15.16
CA LEU A 248 -15.70 6.18 -16.50
C LEU A 248 -14.52 6.46 -17.43
N ASP A 249 -14.30 5.61 -18.42
CA ASP A 249 -13.29 5.87 -19.44
C ASP A 249 -13.85 6.94 -20.38
N VAL A 250 -13.16 8.08 -20.42
CA VAL A 250 -13.50 9.21 -21.27
C VAL A 250 -12.34 9.45 -22.20
N ASP A 251 -12.62 9.56 -23.50
CA ASP A 251 -11.62 9.95 -24.48
C ASP A 251 -11.19 11.39 -24.22
N MET A 252 -9.98 11.56 -23.69
CA MET A 252 -9.42 12.86 -23.31
C MET A 252 -9.15 13.74 -24.53
N THR A 253 -9.06 13.17 -25.75
CA THR A 253 -8.78 13.96 -26.97
C THR A 253 -9.94 14.88 -27.34
N GLY A 254 -11.16 14.56 -26.90
CA GLY A 254 -12.36 15.37 -27.09
C GLY A 254 -12.78 16.21 -25.88
N ILE A 255 -12.04 16.17 -24.76
CA ILE A 255 -12.41 16.92 -23.56
C ILE A 255 -11.90 18.36 -23.69
N ASN A 256 -12.84 19.31 -23.68
CA ASN A 256 -12.52 20.72 -23.56
C ASN A 256 -12.49 21.13 -22.09
N PHE A 257 -11.28 21.33 -21.56
CA PHE A 257 -11.10 21.91 -20.23
C PHE A 257 -11.20 23.43 -20.31
N LYS A 258 -12.23 23.98 -19.66
CA LYS A 258 -12.39 25.42 -19.47
C LYS A 258 -12.19 25.74 -18.01
N GLU A 259 -11.14 26.49 -17.72
CA GLU A 259 -10.99 27.12 -16.42
C GLU A 259 -12.04 28.23 -16.31
N ILE A 260 -12.82 28.19 -15.23
CA ILE A 260 -13.83 29.19 -14.92
C ILE A 260 -13.46 29.81 -13.59
N ASP A 261 -13.63 31.12 -13.48
CA ASP A 261 -13.39 31.83 -12.24
C ASP A 261 -14.41 31.38 -11.18
N ASP A 262 -13.93 31.33 -9.94
CA ASP A 262 -14.78 31.12 -8.79
C ASP A 262 -15.84 32.22 -8.68
N ILE A 263 -17.07 31.82 -8.39
CA ILE A 263 -18.20 32.71 -8.19
C ILE A 263 -18.21 33.14 -6.73
N ASN A 264 -18.07 34.44 -6.45
CA ASN A 264 -18.20 34.97 -5.09
C ASN A 264 -19.66 34.98 -4.62
N CYS A 265 -19.88 34.77 -3.32
CA CYS A 265 -21.15 35.04 -2.66
C CYS A 265 -21.42 36.55 -2.67
N ARG A 266 -22.60 36.96 -3.15
CA ARG A 266 -23.03 38.36 -3.18
C ARG A 266 -24.19 38.62 -2.22
N ASP A 267 -24.20 39.80 -1.61
CA ASP A 267 -25.33 40.27 -0.80
C ASP A 267 -26.46 40.84 -1.69
N GLN A 268 -27.53 41.31 -1.05
CA GLN A 268 -28.68 41.94 -1.72
C GLN A 268 -28.33 43.20 -2.52
N ASN A 269 -27.19 43.82 -2.25
CA ASN A 269 -26.68 45.01 -2.93
C ASN A 269 -25.60 44.65 -3.97
N ASN A 270 -25.42 43.37 -4.29
CA ASN A 270 -24.44 42.85 -5.24
C ASN A 270 -22.97 43.09 -4.83
N ASN A 271 -22.70 43.27 -3.53
CA ASN A 271 -21.33 43.34 -2.99
C ASN A 271 -20.84 41.96 -2.54
N ASP A 272 -19.53 41.74 -2.59
CA ASP A 272 -18.91 40.50 -2.12
C ASP A 272 -19.07 40.32 -0.61
N VAL A 273 -19.56 39.14 -0.21
CA VAL A 273 -19.64 38.76 1.19
C VAL A 273 -18.26 38.30 1.66
N LEU A 274 -17.70 39.00 2.65
CA LEU A 274 -16.37 38.70 3.16
C LEU A 274 -16.38 37.70 4.33
N ASP A 275 -15.30 36.95 4.47
CA ASP A 275 -15.01 36.14 5.65
C ASP A 275 -14.42 36.98 6.79
N LYS A 276 -14.14 36.34 7.93
CA LYS A 276 -13.52 36.98 9.11
C LYS A 276 -12.13 37.57 8.86
N ASN A 277 -11.48 37.21 7.75
CA ASN A 277 -10.15 37.69 7.35
C ASN A 277 -10.24 38.73 6.22
N GLY A 278 -11.45 39.17 5.84
CA GLY A 278 -11.66 40.12 4.75
C GLY A 278 -11.55 39.53 3.35
N LYS A 279 -11.57 38.20 3.19
CA LYS A 279 -11.53 37.55 1.87
C LYS A 279 -12.95 37.25 1.36
N PRO A 280 -13.24 37.42 0.06
CA PRO A 280 -14.52 37.02 -0.50
C PRO A 280 -14.83 35.55 -0.22
N ARG A 281 -16.06 35.26 0.18
CA ARG A 281 -16.56 33.89 0.30
C ARG A 281 -16.92 33.37 -1.09
N ILE A 282 -16.49 32.15 -1.38
CA ILE A 282 -16.69 31.53 -2.68
C ILE A 282 -17.93 30.64 -2.64
N HIS A 283 -18.83 30.83 -3.60
CA HIS A 283 -20.04 30.04 -3.81
C HIS A 283 -19.76 28.73 -4.55
N SER A 284 -18.83 28.74 -5.52
CA SER A 284 -18.51 27.62 -6.41
C SER A 284 -17.36 26.73 -5.94
N ASP A 285 -16.87 26.88 -4.71
CA ASP A 285 -15.63 26.24 -4.23
C ASP A 285 -15.70 24.71 -4.40
N GLY A 286 -14.82 24.17 -5.24
CA GLY A 286 -14.73 22.74 -5.54
C GLY A 286 -15.82 22.20 -6.48
N THR A 287 -16.56 23.06 -7.18
CA THR A 287 -17.61 22.67 -8.13
C THR A 287 -17.27 23.02 -9.58
N GLY A 288 -17.90 22.33 -10.53
CA GLY A 288 -17.73 22.57 -11.95
C GLY A 288 -18.83 21.88 -12.76
N TYR A 289 -18.95 22.25 -14.04
CA TYR A 289 -19.95 21.69 -14.94
C TYR A 289 -19.37 20.53 -15.77
N ILE A 290 -20.18 19.50 -15.96
CA ILE A 290 -19.94 18.36 -16.85
C ILE A 290 -21.15 18.28 -17.78
N SER A 291 -20.91 18.17 -19.09
CA SER A 291 -21.93 17.97 -20.12
C SER A 291 -22.30 16.50 -20.28
#